data_AF-A0A401HA28-F1
#
_entry.id   AF-A0A401HA28-F1
#
_cell.length_a   1.000
_cell.length_b   1.000
_cell.length_c   1.000
_cell.angle_alpha   90.00
_cell.angle_beta   90.00
_cell.angle_gamma   90.00
#
_symmetry.space_group_name_H-M   'P 1'
#
loop_
_entity.id
_entity.type
_entity.pdbx_description
1 polymer ?
#
loop_
_entity_poly.entity_id
_entity_poly.type
_entity_poly.pdbx_seq_one_letter_code
_entity_poly.pdbx_strand_id
1 'polypeptide(L)'
;GIAYREGGRLYNTATIYSPEGYPLYRQRKRYVGRLERRLWGFDRWSGDYGVVDIGGAKLGVAVCADFWSFPEAALELFLGGADLFINPSYMFSMEGHWIKANLSRALDFYTPVVGVDMASFPLSTKRYIFRGGGLSHVIVPPSTGEEANSWWASGASTADGWVRLKLGSGEDMGVYSIDVQGVSSLRRDWWRRMRGVELEEWIREARKRHRAGVLVDPRRPHQVGGQTG
;
A
#
# COMPACT_ATOMS: atom_id res chain seq x y z
N GLY A 1 2.01 6.94 -10.97
CA GLY A 1 2.10 5.64 -11.66
C GLY A 1 2.47 5.88 -13.11
N ILE A 2 3.19 4.95 -13.74
CA ILE A 2 3.69 5.08 -15.12
C ILE A 2 3.51 3.73 -15.84
N ALA A 3 3.06 3.78 -17.10
CA ALA A 3 3.12 2.64 -18.02
C ALA A 3 4.58 2.47 -18.51
N TYR A 4 5.19 1.31 -18.27
CA TYR A 4 6.62 1.10 -18.52
C TYR A 4 6.87 -0.10 -19.42
N ARG A 5 7.68 0.07 -20.48
CA ARG A 5 8.07 -1.03 -21.38
C ARG A 5 9.45 -1.57 -21.02
N GLU A 6 9.54 -2.88 -20.94
CA GLU A 6 10.78 -3.60 -20.60
C GLU A 6 10.70 -5.02 -21.15
N GLY A 7 11.78 -5.49 -21.81
CA GLY A 7 11.83 -6.86 -22.33
C GLY A 7 10.66 -7.22 -23.27
N GLY A 8 10.18 -6.27 -24.08
CA GLY A 8 9.04 -6.46 -24.97
C GLY A 8 7.66 -6.48 -24.30
N ARG A 9 7.59 -6.33 -22.97
CA ARG A 9 6.35 -6.32 -22.18
C ARG A 9 5.99 -4.91 -21.72
N LEU A 10 4.72 -4.67 -21.44
CA LEU A 10 4.20 -3.38 -20.95
C LEU A 10 3.63 -3.54 -19.54
N TYR A 11 4.17 -2.82 -18.56
CA TYR A 11 3.77 -2.93 -17.17
C TYR A 11 3.07 -1.68 -16.65
N ASN A 12 2.04 -1.85 -15.82
CA ASN A 12 1.51 -0.79 -14.97
C ASN A 12 2.41 -0.71 -13.73
N THR A 13 3.03 0.44 -13.47
CA THR A 13 4.06 0.57 -12.44
C THR A 13 3.88 1.77 -11.52
N ALA A 14 4.39 1.64 -10.30
CA ALA A 14 4.66 2.75 -9.40
C ALA A 14 6.17 2.85 -9.20
N THR A 15 6.76 3.99 -9.59
CA THR A 15 8.19 4.24 -9.43
C THR A 15 8.38 5.18 -8.25
N ILE A 16 9.30 4.83 -7.36
CA ILE A 16 9.71 5.63 -6.21
C ILE A 16 11.02 6.32 -6.60
N TYR A 17 11.06 7.63 -6.39
CA TYR A 17 12.22 8.46 -6.69
C TYR A 17 12.84 8.99 -5.39
N SER A 18 14.16 9.16 -5.39
CA SER A 18 14.85 9.90 -4.32
C SER A 18 14.51 11.40 -4.41
N PRO A 19 14.77 12.18 -3.35
CA PRO A 19 14.61 13.63 -3.40
C PRO A 19 15.42 14.31 -4.52
N GLU A 20 16.55 13.73 -4.91
CA GLU A 20 17.42 14.19 -6.00
C GLU A 20 16.92 13.75 -7.40
N GLY A 21 15.82 12.98 -7.46
CA GLY A 21 15.19 12.55 -8.71
C GLY A 21 15.67 11.19 -9.26
N TYR A 22 16.47 10.43 -8.51
CA TYR A 22 16.93 9.11 -8.95
C TYR A 22 15.85 8.03 -8.74
N PRO A 23 15.56 7.15 -9.71
CA PRO A 23 14.63 6.05 -9.50
C PRO A 23 15.24 5.03 -8.54
N LEU A 24 14.66 4.89 -7.35
CA LEU A 24 15.11 3.95 -6.32
C LEU A 24 14.54 2.54 -6.56
N TYR A 25 13.27 2.48 -6.94
CA TYR A 25 12.58 1.22 -7.17
C TYR A 25 11.37 1.41 -8.09
N ARG A 26 11.05 0.35 -8.85
CA ARG A 26 9.84 0.30 -9.68
C ARG A 26 9.02 -0.93 -9.37
N GLN A 27 7.94 -0.71 -8.62
CA GLN A 27 6.94 -1.74 -8.38
C GLN A 27 6.11 -1.95 -9.65
N ARG A 28 6.12 -3.18 -10.18
CA ARG A 28 5.22 -3.59 -11.28
C ARG A 28 3.96 -4.20 -10.69
N LYS A 29 2.80 -3.91 -11.27
CA LYS A 29 1.52 -4.45 -10.82
C LYS A 29 1.47 -5.97 -11.05
N ARG A 30 1.18 -6.74 -10.02
CA ARG A 30 1.11 -8.21 -10.08
C ARG A 30 -0.22 -8.67 -10.68
N TYR A 31 -1.31 -8.17 -10.14
CA TYR A 31 -2.68 -8.54 -10.50
C TYR A 31 -3.31 -7.53 -11.45
N VAL A 32 -2.96 -7.67 -12.73
CA VAL A 32 -3.56 -6.84 -13.79
C VAL A 32 -4.97 -7.31 -14.10
N GLY A 33 -5.93 -6.39 -13.97
CA GLY A 33 -7.35 -6.61 -14.19
C GLY A 33 -7.68 -6.96 -15.65
N ARG A 34 -8.87 -7.52 -15.88
CA ARG A 34 -9.32 -7.88 -17.24
C ARG A 34 -9.42 -6.67 -18.17
N LEU A 35 -9.90 -5.54 -17.64
CA LEU A 35 -10.03 -4.30 -18.41
C LEU A 35 -8.65 -3.73 -18.79
N GLU A 36 -7.72 -3.70 -17.83
CA GLU A 36 -6.34 -3.25 -18.05
C GLU A 36 -5.64 -4.06 -19.15
N ARG A 37 -5.76 -5.39 -19.11
CA ARG A 37 -5.18 -6.26 -20.15
C ARG A 37 -5.80 -6.03 -21.52
N ARG A 38 -7.13 -5.89 -21.59
CA ARG A 38 -7.86 -5.80 -22.87
C ARG A 38 -7.81 -4.43 -23.52
N LEU A 39 -7.86 -3.36 -22.73
CA LEU A 39 -7.87 -1.98 -23.24
C LEU A 39 -6.47 -1.42 -23.42
N TRP A 40 -5.53 -1.76 -22.53
CA TRP A 40 -4.21 -1.12 -22.49
C TRP A 40 -3.04 -2.09 -22.72
N GLY A 41 -3.29 -3.40 -22.77
CA GLY A 41 -2.25 -4.38 -23.09
C GLY A 41 -1.22 -4.56 -21.98
N PHE A 42 -1.57 -4.29 -20.72
CA PHE A 42 -0.66 -4.48 -19.60
C PHE A 42 -0.39 -5.96 -19.30
N ASP A 43 0.88 -6.30 -19.10
CA ASP A 43 1.37 -7.60 -18.67
C ASP A 43 1.37 -7.74 -17.16
N ARG A 44 1.13 -8.97 -16.69
CA ARG A 44 1.28 -9.32 -15.27
C ARG A 44 2.74 -9.44 -14.91
N TRP A 45 3.06 -9.04 -13.68
CA TRP A 45 4.36 -9.29 -13.07
C TRP A 45 4.24 -10.37 -11.99
N SER A 46 5.28 -11.17 -11.78
CA SER A 46 5.30 -12.28 -10.81
C SER A 46 6.33 -12.12 -9.68
N GLY A 47 7.14 -11.06 -9.71
CA GLY A 47 8.17 -10.79 -8.70
C GLY A 47 7.62 -10.36 -7.34
N ASP A 48 8.52 -10.19 -6.37
CA ASP A 48 8.22 -9.84 -4.98
C ASP A 48 7.96 -8.36 -4.80
N TYR A 49 6.97 -7.97 -4.00
CA TYR A 49 6.77 -6.54 -3.71
C TYR A 49 8.02 -5.89 -3.10
N GLY A 50 8.28 -4.63 -3.41
CA GLY A 50 9.42 -3.90 -2.84
C GLY A 50 9.03 -3.11 -1.60
N VAL A 51 9.92 -3.11 -0.61
CA VAL A 51 9.89 -2.24 0.56
C VAL A 51 11.10 -1.31 0.49
N VAL A 52 10.89 -0.02 0.27
CA VAL A 52 11.97 0.95 0.10
C VAL A 52 12.28 1.64 1.41
N ASP A 53 13.51 1.51 1.88
CA ASP A 53 14.00 2.27 3.03
C ASP A 53 14.30 3.71 2.61
N ILE A 54 13.69 4.69 3.28
CA ILE A 54 13.93 6.12 3.05
C ILE A 54 14.63 6.79 4.24
N GLY A 55 15.31 6.00 5.07
CA GLY A 55 16.09 6.45 6.24
C GLY A 55 15.26 6.54 7.52
N GLY A 56 14.12 7.24 7.49
CA GLY A 56 13.22 7.40 8.65
C GLY A 56 12.03 6.45 8.70
N ALA A 57 11.74 5.78 7.58
CA ALA A 57 10.62 4.87 7.40
C ALA A 57 10.88 3.91 6.23
N LYS A 58 10.15 2.80 6.20
CA LYS A 58 10.13 1.85 5.09
C LYS A 58 8.80 1.88 4.36
N LEU A 59 8.83 2.21 3.08
CA LEU A 59 7.65 2.36 2.23
C LEU A 59 7.34 1.05 1.51
N GLY A 60 6.20 0.44 1.79
CA GLY A 60 5.68 -0.68 1.02
C GLY A 60 4.73 -0.19 -0.07
N VAL A 61 4.95 -0.58 -1.34
CA VAL A 61 4.09 -0.13 -2.45
C VAL A 61 3.43 -1.31 -3.14
N ALA A 62 2.10 -1.25 -3.27
CA ALA A 62 1.30 -2.20 -4.03
C ALA A 62 0.31 -1.45 -4.92
N VAL A 63 0.30 -1.77 -6.22
CA VAL A 63 -0.38 -0.95 -7.23
C VAL A 63 -1.86 -1.31 -7.35
N CYS A 64 -2.74 -0.35 -7.06
CA CYS A 64 -4.19 -0.42 -7.28
C CYS A 64 -4.78 -1.73 -6.72
N ALA A 65 -5.34 -2.57 -7.60
CA ALA A 65 -5.94 -3.86 -7.27
C ALA A 65 -5.04 -4.82 -6.49
N ASP A 66 -3.70 -4.69 -6.59
CA ASP A 66 -2.77 -5.51 -5.81
C ASP A 66 -3.06 -5.38 -4.31
N PHE A 67 -3.34 -4.18 -3.83
CA PHE A 67 -3.61 -3.94 -2.40
C PHE A 67 -5.11 -3.97 -2.08
N TRP A 68 -5.93 -3.41 -2.98
CA TRP A 68 -7.38 -3.33 -2.80
C TRP A 68 -8.05 -4.70 -2.79
N SER A 69 -7.74 -5.55 -3.77
CA SER A 69 -8.42 -6.85 -3.97
C SER A 69 -7.74 -7.99 -3.22
N PHE A 70 -6.42 -7.96 -3.10
CA PHE A 70 -5.63 -9.11 -2.66
C PHE A 70 -4.94 -8.81 -1.31
N PRO A 71 -5.37 -9.44 -0.19
CA PRO A 71 -4.74 -9.22 1.11
C PRO A 71 -3.27 -9.63 1.16
N GLU A 72 -2.84 -10.54 0.27
CA GLU A 72 -1.48 -11.06 0.19
C GLU A 72 -0.46 -9.95 -0.03
N ALA A 73 -0.79 -8.89 -0.77
CA ALA A 73 0.15 -7.78 -0.97
C ALA A 73 0.48 -7.06 0.34
N ALA A 74 -0.53 -6.82 1.19
CA ALA A 74 -0.32 -6.20 2.50
C ALA A 74 0.50 -7.13 3.41
N LEU A 75 0.21 -8.44 3.40
CA LEU A 75 0.99 -9.44 4.13
C LEU A 75 2.46 -9.44 3.68
N GLU A 76 2.71 -9.56 2.37
CA GLU A 76 4.07 -9.60 1.83
C GLU A 76 4.85 -8.32 2.18
N LEU A 77 4.24 -7.15 2.00
CA LEU A 77 4.86 -5.87 2.36
C LEU A 77 5.13 -5.77 3.87
N PHE A 78 4.20 -6.21 4.72
CA PHE A 78 4.38 -6.25 6.18
C PHE A 78 5.53 -7.16 6.57
N LEU A 79 5.58 -8.37 6.00
CA LEU A 79 6.67 -9.32 6.22
C LEU A 79 8.00 -8.84 5.65
N GLY A 80 7.99 -7.95 4.65
CA GLY A 80 9.16 -7.21 4.16
C GLY A 80 9.63 -6.09 5.09
N GLY A 81 8.85 -5.78 6.14
CA GLY A 81 9.19 -4.76 7.13
C GLY A 81 8.74 -3.35 6.77
N ALA A 82 7.68 -3.20 5.96
CA ALA A 82 7.10 -1.89 5.68
C ALA A 82 6.55 -1.22 6.95
N ASP A 83 6.89 0.05 7.14
CA ASP A 83 6.34 0.88 8.22
C ASP A 83 5.02 1.53 7.81
N LEU A 84 4.81 1.72 6.51
CA LEU A 84 3.57 2.23 5.92
C LEU A 84 3.34 1.63 4.53
N PHE A 85 2.07 1.48 4.16
CA PHE A 85 1.67 1.03 2.83
C PHE A 85 1.22 2.20 1.96
N ILE A 86 1.62 2.19 0.70
CA ILE A 86 1.15 3.13 -0.32
C ILE A 86 0.40 2.35 -1.39
N ASN A 87 -0.84 2.73 -1.64
CA ASN A 87 -1.67 2.16 -2.68
C ASN A 87 -2.05 3.22 -3.71
N PRO A 88 -1.20 3.46 -4.73
CA PRO A 88 -1.55 4.29 -5.86
C PRO A 88 -2.53 3.56 -6.76
N SER A 89 -3.64 4.22 -7.09
CA SER A 89 -4.82 3.61 -7.67
C SER A 89 -5.35 4.39 -8.86
N TYR A 90 -6.20 3.70 -9.60
CA TYR A 90 -7.16 4.30 -10.51
C TYR A 90 -8.48 3.53 -10.36
N MET A 91 -9.34 3.96 -9.43
CA MET A 91 -10.63 3.33 -9.16
C MET A 91 -11.72 3.96 -10.03
N PHE A 92 -11.80 3.55 -11.29
CA PHE A 92 -12.91 3.97 -12.18
C PHE A 92 -14.28 3.42 -11.74
N SER A 93 -14.30 2.53 -10.75
CA SER A 93 -15.48 2.10 -10.00
C SER A 93 -15.05 1.55 -8.63
N MET A 94 -16.01 1.39 -7.72
CA MET A 94 -15.81 0.74 -6.40
C MET A 94 -14.88 1.53 -5.45
N GLU A 95 -14.72 2.83 -5.65
CA GLU A 95 -13.97 3.73 -4.78
C GLU A 95 -14.45 3.71 -3.32
N GLY A 96 -15.76 3.50 -3.10
CA GLY A 96 -16.32 3.30 -1.76
C GLY A 96 -15.93 1.96 -1.11
N HIS A 97 -15.64 0.92 -1.89
CA HIS A 97 -15.07 -0.34 -1.39
C HIS A 97 -13.58 -0.21 -1.15
N TRP A 98 -12.91 0.63 -1.94
CA TRP A 98 -11.47 0.83 -1.89
C TRP A 98 -10.98 1.28 -0.52
N ILE A 99 -11.57 2.35 0.00
CA ILE A 99 -11.24 2.84 1.34
C ILE A 99 -11.48 1.80 2.44
N LYS A 100 -12.52 0.97 2.31
CA LYS A 100 -12.83 -0.09 3.28
C LYS A 100 -11.79 -1.21 3.25
N ALA A 101 -11.34 -1.61 2.07
CA ALA A 101 -10.29 -2.62 1.94
C ALA A 101 -8.97 -2.09 2.52
N ASN A 102 -8.61 -0.84 2.23
CA ASN A 102 -7.42 -0.21 2.77
C ASN A 102 -7.48 -0.09 4.30
N LEU A 103 -8.65 0.25 4.87
CA LEU A 103 -8.88 0.24 6.31
C LEU A 103 -8.70 -1.16 6.91
N SER A 104 -9.22 -2.20 6.25
CA SER A 104 -9.00 -3.58 6.66
C SER A 104 -7.52 -3.92 6.71
N ARG A 105 -6.73 -3.55 5.68
CA ARG A 105 -5.28 -3.81 5.67
C ARG A 105 -4.55 -3.07 6.80
N ALA A 106 -4.98 -1.85 7.10
CA ALA A 106 -4.44 -1.09 8.23
C ALA A 106 -4.74 -1.79 9.56
N LEU A 107 -5.95 -2.32 9.73
CA LEU A 107 -6.38 -3.06 10.92
C LEU A 107 -5.68 -4.42 11.05
N ASP A 108 -5.54 -5.16 9.95
CA ASP A 108 -4.91 -6.48 9.90
C ASP A 108 -3.49 -6.42 10.48
N PHE A 109 -2.74 -5.38 10.12
CA PHE A 109 -1.31 -5.25 10.44
C PHE A 109 -0.96 -4.12 11.42
N TYR A 110 -1.94 -3.35 11.90
CA TYR A 110 -1.72 -2.12 12.67
C TYR A 110 -0.65 -1.23 12.02
N THR A 111 -0.88 -0.91 10.75
CA THR A 111 0.10 -0.25 9.88
C THR A 111 -0.59 0.85 9.07
N PRO A 112 -0.03 2.06 8.98
CA PRO A 112 -0.62 3.15 8.23
C PRO A 112 -0.77 2.82 6.73
N VAL A 113 -1.81 3.36 6.11
CA VAL A 113 -2.08 3.23 4.68
C VAL A 113 -2.30 4.60 4.06
N VAL A 114 -1.60 4.87 2.96
CA VAL A 114 -1.81 6.04 2.11
C VAL A 114 -2.39 5.56 0.78
N GLY A 115 -3.69 5.83 0.59
CA GLY A 115 -4.38 5.59 -0.67
C GLY A 115 -4.37 6.85 -1.51
N VAL A 116 -3.86 6.77 -2.74
CA VAL A 116 -3.90 7.88 -3.70
C VAL A 116 -4.61 7.41 -4.95
N ASP A 117 -5.67 8.10 -5.35
CA ASP A 117 -6.42 7.77 -6.55
C ASP A 117 -6.47 8.95 -7.52
N MET A 118 -6.70 8.64 -8.79
CA MET A 118 -6.99 9.67 -9.80
C MET A 118 -8.32 10.36 -9.46
N ALA A 119 -8.40 11.68 -9.64
CA ALA A 119 -9.68 12.39 -9.58
C ALA A 119 -10.71 11.75 -10.52
N SER A 120 -11.98 11.80 -10.14
CA SER A 120 -13.06 11.19 -10.91
C SER A 120 -13.22 11.85 -12.27
N PHE A 121 -13.05 11.06 -13.33
CA PHE A 121 -13.34 11.45 -14.71
C PHE A 121 -14.12 10.33 -15.43
N PRO A 122 -14.94 10.65 -16.44
CA PRO A 122 -15.68 9.64 -17.17
C PRO A 122 -14.75 8.79 -18.03
N LEU A 123 -14.67 7.49 -17.75
CA LEU A 123 -14.03 6.51 -18.61
C LEU A 123 -15.06 5.87 -19.53
N SER A 124 -15.08 6.32 -20.78
CA SER A 124 -15.96 5.78 -21.81
C SER A 124 -15.31 4.58 -22.51
N THR A 125 -16.03 3.46 -22.54
CA THR A 125 -15.75 2.30 -23.40
C THR A 125 -16.86 2.21 -24.46
N LYS A 126 -16.70 1.31 -25.44
CA LYS A 126 -17.77 1.07 -26.44
C LYS A 126 -19.12 0.62 -25.83
N ARG A 127 -19.14 0.14 -24.58
CA ARG A 127 -20.35 -0.43 -23.94
C ARG A 127 -20.78 0.26 -22.65
N TYR A 128 -19.87 0.91 -21.95
CA TYR A 128 -20.11 1.46 -20.61
C TYR A 128 -19.37 2.78 -20.43
N ILE A 129 -19.98 3.70 -19.67
CA ILE A 129 -19.31 4.88 -19.12
C ILE A 129 -19.13 4.63 -17.63
N PHE A 130 -17.89 4.51 -17.19
CA PHE A 130 -17.56 4.42 -15.77
C PHE A 130 -17.32 5.82 -15.22
N ARG A 131 -17.86 6.10 -14.03
CA ARG A 131 -17.56 7.31 -13.26
C ARG A 131 -17.15 6.87 -11.86
N GLY A 132 -15.87 7.00 -11.59
CA GLY A 132 -15.26 6.67 -10.32
C GLY A 132 -13.88 7.33 -10.25
N GLY A 133 -13.40 7.52 -9.04
CA GLY A 133 -12.12 8.14 -8.75
C GLY A 133 -12.20 9.00 -7.49
N GLY A 134 -11.03 9.49 -7.08
CA GLY A 134 -10.83 10.30 -5.89
C GLY A 134 -10.96 9.50 -4.61
N LEU A 135 -11.41 10.14 -3.54
CA LEU A 135 -11.43 9.57 -2.19
C LEU A 135 -10.05 9.13 -1.69
N SER A 136 -8.98 9.77 -2.21
CA SER A 136 -7.63 9.65 -1.67
C SER A 136 -7.66 9.87 -0.16
N HIS A 137 -6.91 9.06 0.57
CA HIS A 137 -7.05 8.99 2.01
C HIS A 137 -5.76 8.60 2.71
N VAL A 138 -5.68 9.00 3.98
CA VAL A 138 -4.64 8.56 4.90
C VAL A 138 -5.31 7.87 6.07
N ILE A 139 -4.93 6.61 6.31
CA ILE A 139 -5.43 5.79 7.41
C ILE A 139 -4.28 5.57 8.38
N VAL A 140 -4.46 5.99 9.63
CA VAL A 140 -3.44 5.91 10.67
C VAL A 140 -4.09 5.38 11.94
N PRO A 141 -3.70 4.18 12.40
CA PRO A 141 -4.04 3.71 13.73
C PRO A 141 -3.53 4.69 14.80
N PRO A 142 -4.09 4.70 16.01
CA PRO A 142 -3.49 5.42 17.14
C PRO A 142 -1.99 5.09 17.26
N SER A 143 -1.16 6.10 17.51
CA SER A 143 0.28 5.92 17.66
C SER A 143 0.65 5.81 19.14
N THR A 144 0.84 6.93 19.82
CA THR A 144 1.19 7.02 21.24
C THR A 144 0.42 8.15 21.92
N GLY A 145 0.56 8.30 23.23
CA GLY A 145 -0.03 9.41 23.98
C GLY A 145 -1.50 9.21 24.35
N GLU A 146 -2.20 10.31 24.59
CA GLU A 146 -3.55 10.33 25.15
C GLU A 146 -4.58 9.64 24.24
N GLU A 147 -4.47 9.81 22.92
CA GLU A 147 -5.35 9.14 21.97
C GLU A 147 -5.23 7.62 22.09
N ALA A 148 -4.01 7.08 22.08
CA ALA A 148 -3.76 5.66 22.24
C ALA A 148 -4.29 5.14 23.58
N ASN A 149 -4.04 5.87 24.67
CA ASN A 149 -4.53 5.50 26.01
C ASN A 149 -6.06 5.47 26.07
N SER A 150 -6.72 6.48 25.51
CA SER A 150 -8.18 6.59 25.48
C SER A 150 -8.80 5.49 24.62
N TRP A 151 -8.18 5.18 23.48
CA TRP A 151 -8.59 4.10 22.61
C TRP A 151 -8.42 2.72 23.28
N TRP A 152 -7.32 2.51 24.01
CA TRP A 152 -7.17 1.31 24.82
C TRP A 152 -8.21 1.21 25.94
N ALA A 153 -8.49 2.32 26.63
CA ALA A 153 -9.48 2.37 27.69
C ALA A 153 -10.92 2.10 27.19
N SER A 154 -11.22 2.43 25.93
CA SER A 154 -12.49 2.08 25.27
C SER A 154 -12.56 0.62 24.80
N GLY A 155 -11.56 -0.20 25.16
CA GLY A 155 -11.45 -1.60 24.76
C GLY A 155 -10.94 -1.79 23.34
N ALA A 156 -10.34 -0.75 22.73
CA ALA A 156 -9.90 -0.76 21.34
C ALA A 156 -10.99 -1.25 20.38
N SER A 157 -12.23 -0.81 20.65
CA SER A 157 -13.46 -1.42 20.15
C SER A 157 -13.87 -0.97 18.74
N THR A 158 -13.24 0.07 18.20
CA THR A 158 -13.54 0.60 16.87
C THR A 158 -12.31 1.11 16.13
N ALA A 159 -12.37 1.08 14.80
CA ALA A 159 -11.42 1.75 13.92
C ALA A 159 -11.93 3.14 13.47
N ASP A 160 -13.02 3.63 14.07
CA ASP A 160 -13.49 4.99 13.85
C ASP A 160 -12.41 6.00 14.17
N GLY A 161 -12.32 7.04 13.35
CA GLY A 161 -11.25 8.04 13.44
C GLY A 161 -9.91 7.60 12.82
N TRP A 162 -9.72 6.34 12.39
CA TRP A 162 -8.47 5.93 11.76
C TRP A 162 -8.28 6.54 10.37
N VAL A 163 -9.37 6.83 9.65
CA VAL A 163 -9.31 7.61 8.41
C VAL A 163 -9.06 9.07 8.79
N ARG A 164 -7.80 9.48 8.80
CA ARG A 164 -7.34 10.81 9.27
C ARG A 164 -7.50 11.91 8.24
N LEU A 165 -7.41 11.52 6.98
CA LEU A 165 -7.62 12.40 5.85
C LEU A 165 -8.41 11.64 4.80
N LYS A 166 -9.40 12.30 4.21
CA LYS A 166 -10.18 11.80 3.09
C LYS A 166 -10.56 12.96 2.19
N LEU A 167 -10.06 12.94 0.96
CA LEU A 167 -10.36 13.96 -0.04
C LEU A 167 -11.67 13.66 -0.77
N GLY A 168 -12.15 14.66 -1.52
CA GLY A 168 -13.31 14.52 -2.39
C GLY A 168 -13.05 13.67 -3.64
N SER A 169 -13.99 13.70 -4.57
CA SER A 169 -13.86 13.04 -5.87
C SER A 169 -13.11 13.88 -6.92
N GLY A 170 -12.87 15.16 -6.67
CA GLY A 170 -12.20 16.08 -7.59
C GLY A 170 -10.67 16.03 -7.50
N GLU A 171 -10.01 16.88 -8.29
CA GLU A 171 -8.59 17.17 -8.12
C GLU A 171 -8.39 17.94 -6.81
N ASP A 172 -7.49 17.43 -5.97
CA ASP A 172 -7.29 17.96 -4.62
C ASP A 172 -5.91 17.53 -4.10
N MET A 173 -5.43 18.22 -3.06
CA MET A 173 -4.17 17.90 -2.37
C MET A 173 -4.39 17.86 -0.86
N GLY A 174 -4.04 16.72 -0.27
CA GLY A 174 -4.05 16.52 1.18
C GLY A 174 -2.65 16.41 1.74
N VAL A 175 -2.42 17.03 2.90
CA VAL A 175 -1.17 16.88 3.65
C VAL A 175 -1.50 16.34 5.04
N TYR A 176 -0.80 15.29 5.45
CA TYR A 176 -0.94 14.69 6.77
C TYR A 176 0.41 14.21 7.28
N SER A 177 0.68 14.40 8.57
CA SER A 177 1.91 13.94 9.24
C SER A 177 1.64 12.63 9.97
N ILE A 178 2.46 11.60 9.71
CA ILE A 178 2.30 10.26 10.30
C ILE A 178 3.47 9.99 11.24
N ASP A 179 3.17 9.72 12.53
CA ASP A 179 4.14 9.20 13.48
C ASP A 179 4.30 7.68 13.31
N VAL A 180 5.11 7.29 12.32
CA VAL A 180 5.33 5.87 11.98
C VAL A 180 6.00 5.08 13.11
N GLN A 181 6.85 5.74 13.90
CA GLN A 181 7.56 5.09 15.00
C GLN A 181 6.62 4.82 16.18
N GLY A 182 5.76 5.78 16.53
CA GLY A 182 4.74 5.57 17.54
C GLY A 182 3.75 4.47 17.16
N VAL A 183 3.29 4.43 15.90
CA VAL A 183 2.43 3.34 15.42
C VAL A 183 3.16 1.99 15.49
N SER A 184 4.44 1.94 15.10
CA SER A 184 5.25 0.73 15.18
C SER A 184 5.46 0.24 16.63
N SER A 185 5.61 1.17 17.58
CA SER A 185 5.69 0.86 19.00
C SER A 185 4.39 0.22 19.50
N LEU A 186 3.24 0.84 19.22
CA LEU A 186 1.95 0.36 19.70
C LEU A 186 1.48 -0.91 18.97
N ARG A 187 1.93 -1.14 17.73
CA ARG A 187 1.70 -2.38 16.98
C ARG A 187 2.09 -3.60 17.79
N ARG A 188 3.26 -3.60 18.46
CA ARG A 188 3.68 -4.76 19.29
C ARG A 188 2.67 -5.06 20.39
N ASP A 189 2.21 -4.02 21.08
CA ASP A 189 1.20 -4.16 22.14
C ASP A 189 -0.16 -4.58 21.59
N TRP A 190 -0.55 -4.07 20.42
CA TRP A 190 -1.76 -4.49 19.71
C TRP A 190 -1.75 -5.98 19.41
N TRP A 191 -0.67 -6.49 18.81
CA TRP A 191 -0.54 -7.90 18.48
C TRP A 191 -0.55 -8.78 19.75
N ARG A 192 0.21 -8.39 20.78
CA ARG A 192 0.25 -9.13 22.04
C ARG A 192 -1.11 -9.17 22.73
N ARG A 193 -1.77 -8.02 22.89
CA ARG A 193 -3.02 -7.90 23.67
C ARG A 193 -4.26 -8.40 22.93
N MET A 194 -4.35 -8.11 21.63
CA MET A 194 -5.58 -8.33 20.86
C MET A 194 -5.52 -9.56 19.96
N ARG A 195 -4.31 -10.00 19.58
CA ARG A 195 -4.12 -11.25 18.81
C ARG A 195 -3.56 -12.39 19.66
N GLY A 196 -3.10 -12.12 20.88
CA GLY A 196 -2.58 -13.14 21.79
C GLY A 196 -1.28 -13.77 21.32
N VAL A 197 -0.51 -13.09 20.47
CA VAL A 197 0.77 -13.57 19.93
C VAL A 197 1.83 -12.48 19.97
N GLU A 198 3.07 -12.84 20.29
CA GLU A 198 4.20 -11.93 20.15
C GLU A 198 4.48 -11.67 18.67
N LEU A 199 4.58 -10.40 18.29
CA LEU A 199 4.66 -9.99 16.89
C LEU A 199 5.85 -10.62 16.17
N GLU A 200 7.02 -10.64 16.80
CA GLU A 200 8.27 -11.15 16.21
C GLU A 200 8.20 -12.66 15.95
N GLU A 201 7.59 -13.40 16.88
CA GLU A 201 7.35 -14.82 16.71
C GLU A 201 6.40 -15.06 15.54
N TRP A 202 5.29 -14.34 15.49
CA TRP A 202 4.33 -14.45 14.40
C TRP A 202 4.96 -14.12 13.05
N ILE A 203 5.74 -13.03 12.94
CA ILE A 203 6.45 -12.67 11.70
C ILE A 203 7.41 -13.79 11.28
N ARG A 204 8.18 -14.35 12.23
CA ARG A 204 9.14 -15.44 11.94
C ARG A 204 8.43 -16.67 11.39
N GLU A 205 7.29 -17.07 11.96
CA GLU A 205 6.53 -18.22 11.46
C GLU A 205 5.83 -17.91 10.13
N ALA A 206 5.27 -16.71 9.96
CA ALA A 206 4.62 -16.30 8.72
C ALA A 206 5.60 -16.30 7.54
N ARG A 207 6.84 -15.84 7.73
CA ARG A 207 7.90 -15.87 6.71
C ARG A 207 8.28 -17.27 6.21
N LYS A 208 7.97 -18.34 6.96
CA LYS A 208 8.20 -19.72 6.51
C LYS A 208 7.15 -20.20 5.51
N ARG A 209 5.97 -19.57 5.50
CA ARG A 209 4.78 -20.02 4.73
C ARG A 209 4.36 -19.04 3.65
N HIS A 210 4.81 -17.81 3.72
CA HIS A 210 4.42 -16.73 2.82
C HIS A 210 5.64 -16.04 2.21
N ARG A 211 5.45 -15.49 1.01
CA ARG A 211 6.43 -14.56 0.43
C ARG A 211 6.59 -13.35 1.35
N ALA A 212 7.75 -12.72 1.26
CA ALA A 212 8.02 -11.45 1.93
C ALA A 212 8.50 -10.45 0.88
N GLY A 213 8.10 -9.20 1.04
CA GLY A 213 8.61 -8.12 0.21
C GLY A 213 10.13 -7.98 0.37
N VAL A 214 10.79 -7.58 -0.70
CA VAL A 214 12.24 -7.40 -0.73
C VAL A 214 12.57 -6.00 -0.25
N LEU A 215 13.44 -5.92 0.75
CA LEU A 215 14.00 -4.64 1.20
C LEU A 215 14.92 -4.09 0.11
N VAL A 216 14.60 -2.89 -0.38
CA VAL A 216 15.39 -2.16 -1.36
C VAL A 216 16.30 -1.19 -0.62
N ASP A 217 17.63 -1.37 -0.76
CA ASP A 217 18.61 -0.39 -0.28
C ASP A 217 18.67 0.78 -1.27
N PRO A 218 18.26 2.00 -0.89
CA PRO A 218 18.27 3.16 -1.79
C PRO A 218 19.69 3.54 -2.25
N ARG A 219 20.75 3.10 -1.54
CA ARG A 219 22.15 3.31 -1.92
C ARG A 219 22.63 2.36 -3.02
N ARG A 220 21.80 1.38 -3.42
CA ARG A 220 22.09 0.42 -4.50
C ARG A 220 20.94 0.37 -5.51
N PRO A 221 20.73 1.44 -6.29
CA PRO A 221 19.55 1.58 -7.17
C PRO A 221 19.45 0.57 -8.35
N HIS A 222 20.36 -0.41 -8.47
CA HIS A 222 20.51 -1.24 -9.68
C HIS A 222 20.27 -2.75 -9.52
N GLN A 223 19.82 -3.28 -8.38
CA GLN A 223 19.66 -4.74 -8.25
C GLN A 223 18.33 -5.33 -8.74
N VAL A 224 17.40 -4.54 -9.28
CA VAL A 224 16.12 -5.08 -9.79
C VAL A 224 16.04 -4.96 -11.31
N GLY A 225 16.87 -5.77 -11.98
CA GLY A 225 16.89 -5.90 -13.44
C GLY A 225 18.11 -6.67 -13.94
N GLY A 226 18.25 -7.94 -13.55
CA GLY A 226 19.34 -8.78 -14.05
C GLY A 226 19.41 -10.16 -13.42
N GLN A 227 18.63 -11.11 -13.95
CA GLN A 227 19.18 -12.45 -14.14
C GLN A 227 19.36 -12.62 -15.65
N THR A 228 20.62 -12.46 -16.07
CA THR A 228 21.13 -13.03 -17.31
C THR A 228 21.11 -14.55 -17.19
N GLY A 229 20.48 -15.19 -18.17
CA GLY A 229 20.40 -16.64 -18.37
C GLY A 229 19.52 -16.94 -19.56
#